data_AF-A0A916NRE8-F1
#
_entry.id   AF-A0A916NRE8-F1
#
_cell.length_a   1.000
_cell.length_b   1.000
_cell.length_c   1.000
_cell.angle_alpha   90.00
_cell.angle_beta   90.00
_cell.angle_gamma   90.00
#
_symmetry.space_group_name_H-M   'P 1'
#
loop_
_entity.id
_entity.type
_entity.pdbx_description
1 polymer ?
#
loop_
_entity_poly.entity_id
_entity_poly.type
_entity_poly.pdbx_seq_one_letter_code
_entity_poly.pdbx_strand_id
1 'polypeptide(L)'
;MRRFGMVLTIIGVLICIATALLWIWLNAFACGMSPNGCSGFTLHWEDTEALAYFIPPFILGCLLTIAGILTIAGKRRSERR
;
A
#
# COMPACT_ATOMS: atom_id res chain seq x y z
N MET A 1 16.82 11.06 14.83
CA MET A 1 16.62 10.36 13.54
C MET A 1 15.97 8.97 13.65
N ARG A 2 16.29 8.11 14.64
CA ARG A 2 15.69 6.75 14.71
C ARG A 2 14.16 6.73 14.83
N ARG A 3 13.59 7.64 15.63
CA ARG A 3 12.12 7.81 15.74
C ARG A 3 11.49 8.23 14.42
N PHE A 4 12.12 9.17 13.72
CA PHE A 4 11.66 9.65 12.41
C PHE A 4 11.63 8.52 11.36
N GLY A 5 12.69 7.70 11.28
CA GLY A 5 12.71 6.54 10.40
C GLY A 5 11.60 5.53 10.71
N MET A 6 11.32 5.28 12.00
CA MET A 6 10.20 4.41 12.39
C MET A 6 8.84 4.98 11.99
N VAL A 7 8.63 6.29 12.17
CA VAL A 7 7.40 6.96 11.75
C VAL A 7 7.19 6.84 10.24
N LEU A 8 8.23 7.10 9.44
CA LEU A 8 8.17 6.93 7.98
C LEU A 8 7.83 5.50 7.56
N THR A 9 8.48 4.51 8.20
CA THR A 9 8.19 3.09 7.93
C THR A 9 6.75 2.73 8.28
N ILE A 10 6.25 3.15 9.44
CA ILE A 10 4.88 2.88 9.87
C ILE A 10 3.87 3.54 8.91
N ILE A 11 4.06 4.81 8.58
CA ILE A 11 3.18 5.53 7.65
C ILE A 11 3.18 4.87 6.27
N GLY A 12 4.35 4.52 5.74
CA GLY A 12 4.46 3.85 4.45
C GLY A 12 3.72 2.50 4.43
N VAL A 13 3.89 1.68 5.47
CA VAL A 13 3.18 0.40 5.62
C VAL A 13 1.67 0.61 5.71
N LEU A 14 1.23 1.60 6.50
CA LEU A 14 -0.19 1.92 6.62
C LEU A 14 -0.80 2.35 5.29
N ILE A 15 -0.09 3.15 4.48
CA ILE A 15 -0.54 3.53 3.14
C ILE A 15 -0.69 2.29 2.26
N CYS A 16 0.30 1.39 2.24
CA CYS A 16 0.22 0.15 1.45
C CYS A 16 -0.98 -0.71 1.85
N ILE A 17 -1.18 -0.92 3.16
CA ILE A 17 -2.32 -1.70 3.69
C ILE A 17 -3.64 -1.03 3.35
N ALA A 18 -3.76 0.29 3.57
CA ALA A 18 -4.98 1.03 3.26
C ALA A 18 -5.34 0.92 1.78
N THR A 19 -4.35 1.08 0.90
CA THR A 19 -4.56 1.01 -0.56
C THR A 19 -5.01 -0.40 -0.98
N ALA A 20 -4.41 -1.44 -0.41
CA ALA A 20 -4.81 -2.83 -0.68
C ALA A 20 -6.23 -3.15 -0.17
N LEU A 21 -6.57 -2.70 1.04
CA LEU A 21 -7.91 -2.88 1.60
C LEU A 21 -8.98 -2.14 0.80
N LEU A 22 -8.69 -0.90 0.39
CA LEU A 22 -9.57 -0.12 -0.49
C LEU A 22 -9.80 -0.82 -1.82
N TRP A 23 -8.76 -1.43 -2.41
CA TRP A 23 -8.90 -2.19 -3.66
C TRP A 23 -9.80 -3.42 -3.49
N ILE A 24 -9.60 -4.21 -2.43
CA ILE A 24 -10.44 -5.36 -2.09
C ILE A 24 -11.89 -4.91 -1.88
N TRP A 25 -12.08 -3.83 -1.11
CA TRP A 25 -13.40 -3.29 -0.82
C TRP A 25 -14.11 -2.80 -2.08
N LEU A 26 -13.39 -2.11 -2.98
CA LEU A 26 -13.95 -1.61 -4.23
C LEU A 26 -14.39 -2.76 -5.16
N ASN A 27 -13.60 -3.83 -5.24
CA ASN A 27 -13.98 -5.03 -6.00
C ASN A 27 -15.22 -5.72 -5.40
N ALA A 28 -15.30 -5.81 -4.06
CA ALA A 28 -16.46 -6.38 -3.37
C ALA A 28 -17.72 -5.52 -3.58
N PHE A 29 -17.57 -4.20 -3.54
CA PHE A 29 -18.64 -3.24 -3.74
C PHE A 29 -19.17 -3.28 -5.19
N ALA A 30 -18.26 -3.34 -6.18
CA ALA A 30 -18.63 -3.48 -7.59
C ALA A 30 -19.42 -4.77 -7.85
N CYS A 31 -19.00 -5.88 -7.26
CA CYS A 31 -19.71 -7.17 -7.28
C CYS A 31 -21.12 -7.06 -6.69
N GLY A 32 -21.29 -6.37 -5.55
CA GLY A 32 -22.61 -6.14 -4.94
C GLY A 32 -23.54 -5.21 -5.73
N MET A 33 -23.01 -4.34 -6.58
CA MET A 33 -23.80 -3.43 -7.44
C MET A 33 -24.14 -4.01 -8.81
N SER A 34 -23.63 -5.21 -9.16
CA SER A 34 -23.95 -5.85 -10.43
C SER A 34 -25.42 -6.28 -10.47
N PRO A 35 -26.24 -5.81 -11.44
CA PRO A 35 -27.67 -6.11 -11.50
C PRO A 35 -27.96 -7.59 -11.78
N ASN A 36 -26.98 -8.34 -12.29
CA ASN A 36 -27.10 -9.77 -12.59
C ASN A 36 -26.73 -10.66 -11.39
N GLY A 37 -26.44 -10.06 -10.23
CA GLY A 37 -25.85 -10.74 -9.09
C GLY A 37 -24.38 -11.09 -9.33
N CYS A 38 -23.74 -11.55 -8.26
CA CYS A 38 -22.34 -11.93 -8.28
C CYS A 38 -22.20 -13.36 -7.77
N SER A 39 -21.72 -14.27 -8.62
CA SER A 39 -21.56 -15.70 -8.29
C SER A 39 -20.25 -16.00 -7.57
N GLY A 40 -19.37 -15.01 -7.38
CA GLY A 40 -18.12 -15.15 -6.63
C GLY A 40 -17.33 -13.85 -6.56
N PHE A 41 -16.55 -13.68 -5.47
CA PHE A 41 -15.62 -12.57 -5.32
C PHE A 41 -14.35 -12.84 -6.14
N THR A 42 -14.10 -12.02 -7.15
CA THR A 42 -12.86 -12.04 -7.94
C THR A 42 -12.24 -10.66 -7.92
N LEU A 43 -10.91 -10.60 -7.74
CA LEU A 43 -10.15 -9.36 -7.85
C LEU A 43 -9.84 -9.10 -9.32
N HIS A 44 -10.47 -8.08 -9.89
CA HIS A 44 -10.30 -7.67 -11.27
C HIS A 44 -9.07 -6.77 -11.41
N TRP A 45 -7.88 -7.39 -11.41
CA TRP A 45 -6.61 -6.70 -11.69
C TRP A 45 -6.48 -6.19 -13.13
N GLU A 46 -7.43 -6.58 -13.99
CA GLU A 46 -7.49 -6.26 -15.42
C GLU A 46 -8.09 -4.86 -15.67
N ASP A 47 -8.79 -4.30 -14.67
CA ASP A 47 -9.36 -2.96 -14.70
C ASP A 47 -8.27 -1.90 -14.54
N THR A 48 -7.48 -1.74 -15.60
CA THR A 48 -6.32 -0.83 -15.68
C THR A 48 -6.69 0.62 -15.34
N GLU A 49 -7.90 1.06 -15.69
CA GLU A 49 -8.45 2.38 -15.37
C GLU A 49 -8.51 2.64 -13.86
N ALA A 50 -9.13 1.72 -13.11
CA ALA A 50 -9.25 1.84 -11.66
C ALA A 50 -7.89 1.59 -10.99
N LEU A 51 -7.16 0.58 -11.46
CA LEU A 51 -5.84 0.22 -10.94
C LEU A 51 -4.83 1.37 -11.08
N ALA A 52 -4.92 2.19 -12.14
CA ALA A 52 -4.08 3.37 -12.33
C ALA A 52 -4.23 4.43 -11.22
N TYR A 53 -5.37 4.46 -10.51
CA TYR A 53 -5.54 5.35 -9.35
C TYR A 53 -4.99 4.74 -8.05
N PHE A 54 -4.95 3.41 -7.94
CA PHE A 54 -4.48 2.70 -6.74
C PHE A 54 -2.97 2.42 -6.76
N ILE A 55 -2.35 2.28 -7.93
CA ILE A 55 -0.90 2.04 -8.06
C ILE A 55 -0.06 3.20 -7.51
N PRO A 56 -0.29 4.48 -7.86
CA PRO A 56 0.55 5.59 -7.39
C PRO A 56 0.64 5.71 -5.86
N PRO A 57 -0.47 5.69 -5.08
CA PRO A 57 -0.37 5.74 -3.62
C PRO A 57 0.29 4.48 -3.05
N PHE A 58 0.08 3.31 -3.65
CA PHE A 58 0.75 2.08 -3.22
C PHE A 58 2.28 2.16 -3.39
N ILE A 59 2.74 2.65 -4.56
CA ILE A 59 4.16 2.91 -4.82
C ILE A 59 4.71 3.92 -3.83
N LEU A 60 3.98 5.01 -3.57
CA LEU A 60 4.39 6.02 -2.61
C LEU A 60 4.58 5.43 -1.19
N GLY A 61 3.65 4.57 -0.75
CA GLY A 61 3.76 3.85 0.51
C GLY A 61 5.00 2.96 0.58
N CYS A 62 5.30 2.23 -0.50
CA CYS A 62 6.51 1.41 -0.62
C CYS A 62 7.78 2.26 -0.53
N LEU A 63 7.84 3.38 -1.27
CA LEU A 63 8.99 4.28 -1.26
C LEU A 63 9.23 4.88 0.14
N LEU A 64 8.16 5.31 0.82
CA LEU A 64 8.24 5.82 2.20
C LEU A 64 8.73 4.75 3.17
N THR A 65 8.26 3.51 3.01
CA THR A 65 8.67 2.37 3.83
C THR A 65 10.16 2.10 3.67
N ILE A 66 10.63 2.02 2.42
CA ILE A 66 12.04 1.78 2.08
C ILE A 66 12.91 2.93 2.62
N ALA A 67 12.52 4.18 2.39
CA ALA A 67 13.24 5.35 2.90
C ALA A 67 13.35 5.32 4.43
N GLY A 68 12.26 5.01 5.14
CA GLY A 68 12.25 4.82 6.59
C GLY A 68 13.24 3.74 7.05
N ILE A 69 13.22 2.57 6.40
CA ILE A 69 14.14 1.46 6.72
C ILE A 69 15.60 1.87 6.48
N LEU A 70 15.90 2.52 5.35
CA LEU A 70 17.26 2.95 5.00
C LEU A 70 17.80 3.98 6.02
N THR A 71 16.97 4.92 6.48
CA THR A 71 17.39 5.87 7.52
C THR A 71 17.70 5.18 8.87
N ILE A 72 16.96 4.13 9.23
CA ILE A 72 17.24 3.34 10.42
C ILE A 72 18.52 2.53 10.24
N ALA A 73 18.69 1.87 9.09
CA ALA A 73 19.83 1.00 8.79
C ALA A 73 21.15 1.77 8.67
N GLY A 74 21.12 2.94 8.01
CA GLY A 74 22.29 3.81 7.85
C GLY A 74 22.87 4.25 9.20
N LYS A 75 22.01 4.56 10.18
CA LYS A 75 22.47 4.93 11.53
C LYS A 75 23.14 3.76 12.27
N ARG A 76 22.60 2.53 12.15
CA ARG A 76 23.23 1.34 12.76
C ARG A 76 24.62 1.06 12.20
N ARG A 77 24.87 1.40 10.93
CA ARG A 77 26.18 1.22 10.29
C ARG A 77 27.21 2.23 10.79
N SER A 78 26.80 3.46 11.10
CA SER A 78 27.68 4.49 11.68
C SER A 78 28.06 4.21 13.13
N GLU A 79 27.20 3.59 13.94
CA GLU A 79 27.52 3.25 15.34
C GLU A 79 28.45 2.03 15.48
N ARG A 80 28.69 1.26 14.41
CA ARG A 80 29.59 0.09 14.41
C ARG A 80 31.01 0.39 13.92
N ARG A 81 31.28 1.60 13.43
CA ARG A 81 32.59 2.04 12.96
C ARG A 81 33.24 2.90 14.02
#